data_AF-A0A6J4Q202-F1
#
_entry.id   AF-A0A6J4Q202-F1
#
_cell.length_a   1.000
_cell.length_b   1.000
_cell.length_c   1.000
_cell.angle_alpha   90.00
_cell.angle_beta   90.00
_cell.angle_gamma   90.00
#
_symmetry.space_group_name_H-M   'P 1'
#
loop_
_entity.id
_entity.type
_entity.pdbx_description
1 polymer ?
#
loop_
_entity_poly.entity_id
_entity_poly.type
_entity_poly.pdbx_seq_one_letter_code
_entity_poly.pdbx_strand_id
1 'polypeptide(L)'
;MPAFVRIRPELITEHRMRVEMWDLEDEDIENTIRMKGWAWVLARHSWVYAGEPDFIYRQIREVIIGLPDMAFDPKSIEESIKTVEEKARTPEEREEGRALLRQALEKTGQLEEAGGFLG
;
A
#
# COMPACT_ATOMS: atom_id res chain seq x y z
N MET A 1 -1.54 -18.25 0.51
CA MET A 1 -2.51 -17.31 -0.11
C MET A 1 -1.83 -15.95 -0.17
N PRO A 2 -2.13 -15.08 -1.15
CA PRO A 2 -1.52 -13.76 -1.14
C PRO A 2 -2.01 -12.96 0.07
N ALA A 3 -1.10 -12.23 0.71
CA ALA A 3 -1.45 -11.21 1.68
C ALA A 3 -2.09 -10.03 0.95
N PHE A 4 -3.21 -9.56 1.47
CA PHE A 4 -3.93 -8.46 0.86
C PHE A 4 -3.49 -7.12 1.42
N VAL A 5 -3.46 -6.11 0.56
CA VAL A 5 -3.17 -4.72 0.91
C VAL A 5 -4.25 -3.77 0.41
N ARG A 6 -4.52 -2.71 1.16
CA ARG A 6 -5.26 -1.54 0.69
C ARG A 6 -4.67 -0.26 1.25
N ILE A 7 -4.83 0.83 0.52
CA ILE A 7 -4.41 2.18 0.93
C ILE A 7 -5.67 3.02 1.10
N ARG A 8 -5.83 3.66 2.26
CA ARG A 8 -7.01 4.49 2.57
C ARG A 8 -6.59 5.81 3.22
N PRO A 9 -7.44 6.85 3.20
CA PRO A 9 -7.16 8.08 3.93
C PRO A 9 -7.05 7.80 5.44
N GLU A 10 -6.11 8.45 6.11
CA GLU A 10 -6.10 8.48 7.57
C GLU A 10 -7.06 9.58 8.04
N LEU A 11 -8.16 9.18 8.70
CA LEU A 11 -9.31 10.05 8.96
C LEU A 11 -9.03 11.19 9.95
N ILE A 12 -7.97 11.07 10.75
CA ILE A 12 -7.63 12.03 11.81
C ILE A 12 -6.74 13.17 11.27
N THR A 13 -6.04 12.96 10.15
CA THR A 13 -4.98 13.86 9.68
C THR A 13 -5.04 14.05 8.16
N GLU A 14 -5.13 15.31 7.72
CA GLU A 14 -5.47 15.68 6.34
C GLU A 14 -4.56 15.09 5.26
N HIS A 15 -3.24 15.04 5.48
CA HIS A 15 -2.27 14.60 4.47
C HIS A 15 -1.81 13.14 4.63
N ARG A 16 -2.31 12.43 5.65
CA ARG A 16 -1.84 11.08 5.91
C ARG A 16 -2.71 10.04 5.23
N MET A 17 -2.06 8.93 4.95
CA MET A 17 -2.67 7.71 4.44
C MET A 17 -2.39 6.58 5.41
N ARG A 18 -3.15 5.51 5.23
CA ARG A 18 -2.96 4.25 5.92
C ARG A 18 -2.85 3.11 4.92
N VAL A 19 -1.80 2.31 5.04
CA VAL A 19 -1.66 1.03 4.35
C VAL A 19 -2.09 -0.05 5.35
N GLU A 20 -3.12 -0.80 5.01
CA GLU A 20 -3.60 -1.93 5.80
C GLU A 20 -3.27 -3.22 5.07
N MET A 21 -2.78 -4.20 5.82
CA MET A 21 -2.45 -5.53 5.31
C MET A 21 -3.09 -6.60 6.18
N TRP A 22 -3.53 -7.69 5.57
CA TRP A 22 -4.09 -8.87 6.24
C TRP A 22 -3.75 -10.14 5.47
N ASP A 23 -4.09 -11.30 6.05
CA ASP A 23 -3.72 -12.63 5.56
C ASP A 23 -2.19 -12.83 5.44
N LEU A 24 -1.45 -12.23 6.38
CA LEU A 24 0.00 -12.41 6.53
C LEU A 24 0.30 -13.74 7.24
N GLU A 25 -0.04 -14.84 6.58
CA GLU A 25 0.16 -16.22 7.09
C GLU A 25 1.60 -16.70 6.91
N ASP A 26 2.33 -16.10 5.97
CA ASP A 26 3.75 -16.38 5.76
C ASP A 26 4.58 -15.74 6.88
N GLU A 27 5.25 -16.58 7.66
CA GLU A 27 6.07 -16.17 8.81
C GLU A 27 7.24 -15.26 8.41
N ASP A 28 7.81 -15.41 7.20
CA ASP A 28 8.91 -14.57 6.71
C ASP A 28 8.39 -13.18 6.33
N ILE A 29 7.22 -13.09 5.71
CA ILE A 29 6.55 -11.82 5.41
C ILE A 29 6.15 -11.13 6.73
N GLU A 30 5.54 -11.85 7.67
CA GLU A 30 5.15 -11.33 8.99
C GLU A 30 6.37 -10.78 9.74
N ASN A 31 7.45 -11.56 9.81
CA ASN A 31 8.69 -11.16 10.49
C ASN A 31 9.34 -9.96 9.81
N THR A 32 9.32 -9.89 8.47
CA THR A 32 9.87 -8.76 7.73
C THR A 32 9.11 -7.46 8.03
N ILE A 33 7.77 -7.51 8.05
CA ILE A 33 6.93 -6.36 8.41
C ILE A 33 7.17 -5.96 9.87
N ARG A 34 7.31 -6.94 10.77
CA ARG A 34 7.61 -6.72 12.19
C ARG A 34 8.95 -6.03 12.42
N MET A 35 9.99 -6.48 11.73
CA MET A 35 11.33 -5.89 11.83
C MET A 35 11.39 -4.45 11.32
N LYS A 36 10.47 -4.05 10.43
CA LYS A 36 10.39 -2.65 9.98
C LYS A 36 9.92 -1.70 11.09
N GLY A 37 9.25 -2.17 12.15
CA GLY A 37 9.02 -1.40 13.40
C GLY A 37 8.04 -0.22 13.34
N TRP A 38 7.57 0.18 12.16
CA TRP A 38 6.67 1.34 11.97
C TRP A 38 5.18 0.98 11.81
N ALA A 39 4.82 -0.29 11.90
CA ALA A 39 3.42 -0.72 11.76
C ALA A 39 2.80 -1.10 13.10
N TRP A 40 1.50 -0.80 13.21
CA TRP A 40 0.65 -1.26 14.30
C TRP A 40 0.16 -2.67 14.01
N VAL A 41 0.21 -3.54 15.03
CA VAL A 41 -0.23 -4.94 14.92
C VAL A 41 -1.68 -5.06 15.34
N LEU A 42 -2.52 -5.56 14.44
CA LEU A 42 -3.84 -6.06 14.75
C LEU A 42 -3.80 -7.59 14.60
N ALA A 43 -3.90 -8.32 15.70
CA ALA A 43 -4.02 -9.79 15.70
C ALA A 43 -2.87 -10.60 15.02
N ARG A 44 -1.62 -10.10 15.03
CA ARG A 44 -0.39 -10.72 14.48
C ARG A 44 -0.35 -10.92 12.96
N HIS A 45 -1.48 -11.22 12.32
CA HIS A 45 -1.60 -11.42 10.87
C HIS A 45 -2.15 -10.20 10.14
N SER A 46 -2.36 -9.08 10.84
CA SER A 46 -2.78 -7.83 10.22
C SER A 46 -1.95 -6.66 10.73
N TRP A 47 -1.58 -5.78 9.81
CA TRP A 47 -0.61 -4.72 10.05
C TRP A 47 -1.04 -3.44 9.38
N VAL A 48 -0.70 -2.33 10.03
CA VAL A 48 -1.16 -1.01 9.64
C VAL A 48 -0.02 0.00 9.69
N TYR A 49 0.33 0.57 8.54
CA TYR A 49 1.22 1.72 8.44
C TYR A 49 0.40 3.00 8.29
N ALA A 50 0.67 4.03 9.08
CA ALA A 50 0.06 5.35 8.89
C ALA A 50 1.14 6.42 8.81
N GLY A 51 1.07 7.30 7.83
CA GLY A 51 2.09 8.33 7.65
C GLY A 51 1.85 9.27 6.47
N GLU A 52 2.78 10.19 6.33
CA GLU A 52 2.89 11.15 5.22
C GLU A 52 3.21 10.44 3.89
N PRO A 53 3.04 11.11 2.73
CA PRO A 53 3.28 10.52 1.42
C PRO A 53 4.64 9.84 1.26
N ASP A 54 5.73 10.48 1.66
CA ASP A 54 7.09 9.93 1.58
C ASP A 54 7.24 8.61 2.33
N PHE A 55 6.63 8.52 3.51
CA PHE A 55 6.64 7.31 4.32
C PHE A 55 5.83 6.18 3.67
N ILE A 56 4.68 6.51 3.07
CA ILE A 56 3.79 5.55 2.40
C ILE A 56 4.42 5.06 1.09
N TYR A 57 5.05 5.94 0.32
CA TYR A 57 5.79 5.60 -0.90
C TYR A 57 6.93 4.62 -0.59
N ARG A 58 7.60 4.79 0.55
CA ARG A 58 8.55 3.79 1.04
C ARG A 58 7.87 2.45 1.33
N GLN A 59 6.68 2.41 1.92
CA GLN A 59 5.97 1.14 2.17
C GLN A 59 5.53 0.46 0.86
N ILE A 60 5.09 1.22 -0.14
CA ILE A 60 4.76 0.68 -1.45
C ILE A 60 6.00 0.01 -2.06
N ARG A 61 7.17 0.66 -2.02
CA ARG A 61 8.44 0.10 -2.51
C ARG A 61 8.90 -1.12 -1.75
N GLU A 62 9.00 -1.01 -0.43
CA GLU A 62 9.68 -2.02 0.37
C GLU A 62 8.80 -3.21 0.73
N VAL A 63 7.48 -3.01 0.77
CA VAL A 63 6.52 -4.02 1.24
C VAL A 63 5.73 -4.56 0.06
N ILE A 64 4.96 -3.72 -0.64
CA ILE A 64 4.05 -4.19 -1.69
C ILE A 64 4.83 -4.71 -2.90
N ILE A 65 5.82 -3.93 -3.36
CA ILE A 65 6.71 -4.30 -4.47
C ILE A 65 7.76 -5.30 -4.00
N GLY A 66 8.38 -5.04 -2.84
CA GLY A 66 9.55 -5.79 -2.36
C GLY A 66 9.28 -7.20 -1.83
N LEU A 67 8.10 -7.46 -1.26
CA LEU A 67 7.78 -8.78 -0.70
C LEU A 67 7.06 -9.68 -1.72
N PRO A 68 7.28 -11.00 -1.70
CA PRO A 68 6.51 -11.94 -2.50
C PRO A 68 5.05 -12.00 -2.04
N ASP A 69 4.17 -12.56 -2.86
CA ASP A 69 2.79 -12.91 -2.50
C ASP A 69 1.94 -11.78 -1.87
N MET A 70 2.20 -10.53 -2.25
CA MET A 70 1.35 -9.38 -1.95
C MET A 70 0.35 -9.15 -3.09
N ALA A 71 -0.89 -8.78 -2.77
CA ALA A 71 -1.90 -8.36 -3.74
C ALA A 71 -2.77 -7.22 -3.18
N PHE A 72 -3.20 -6.28 -4.02
CA PHE A 72 -4.22 -5.32 -3.61
C PHE A 72 -5.57 -6.02 -3.43
N ASP A 73 -6.35 -5.64 -2.43
CA ASP A 73 -7.76 -6.07 -2.34
C ASP A 73 -8.52 -5.53 -3.57
N PRO A 74 -9.10 -6.40 -4.42
CA PRO A 74 -9.77 -6.00 -5.65
C PRO A 74 -10.87 -4.95 -5.43
N LYS A 75 -11.52 -4.95 -4.26
CA LYS A 75 -12.58 -3.99 -3.92
C LYS A 75 -12.05 -2.60 -3.54
N SER A 76 -10.74 -2.47 -3.36
CA SER A 76 -10.07 -1.27 -2.85
C SER A 76 -9.03 -0.68 -3.80
N ILE A 77 -8.82 -1.26 -4.99
CA ILE A 77 -7.83 -0.77 -5.97
C ILE A 77 -8.10 0.68 -6.33
N GLU A 78 -9.33 1.03 -6.69
CA GLU A 78 -9.73 2.39 -7.04
C GLU A 78 -9.46 3.38 -5.89
N GLU A 79 -9.89 3.03 -4.68
CA GLU A 79 -9.70 3.86 -3.50
C GLU A 79 -8.22 4.02 -3.13
N SER A 80 -7.43 2.97 -3.28
CA SER A 80 -5.98 2.99 -3.03
C SER A 80 -5.29 3.96 -3.98
N ILE A 81 -5.64 3.91 -5.27
CA ILE A 81 -5.12 4.82 -6.29
C ILE A 81 -5.55 6.26 -5.98
N LYS A 82 -6.84 6.51 -5.78
CA LYS A 82 -7.37 7.84 -5.46
C LYS A 82 -6.72 8.42 -4.20
N THR A 83 -6.59 7.62 -3.15
CA THR A 83 -5.97 8.06 -1.89
C THR A 83 -4.54 8.55 -2.11
N VAL A 84 -3.72 7.77 -2.83
CA VAL A 84 -2.32 8.13 -3.09
C VAL A 84 -2.22 9.42 -3.92
N GLU A 85 -3.11 9.59 -4.89
CA GLU A 85 -3.13 10.81 -5.71
C GLU A 85 -3.64 12.04 -4.97
N GLU A 86 -4.73 11.91 -4.21
CA GLU A 86 -5.38 13.01 -3.49
C GLU A 86 -4.57 13.47 -2.27
N LYS A 87 -3.77 12.57 -1.67
CA LYS A 87 -2.93 12.88 -0.50
C LYS A 87 -1.53 13.34 -0.85
N ALA A 88 -1.13 13.28 -2.12
CA ALA A 88 0.10 13.91 -2.59
C ALA A 88 0.07 15.43 -2.32
N ARG A 89 1.16 15.98 -1.80
CA ARG A 89 1.26 17.41 -1.44
C ARG A 89 1.70 18.27 -2.62
N THR A 90 2.38 17.65 -3.59
CA THR A 90 2.86 18.32 -4.80
C THR A 90 2.58 17.48 -6.06
N PRO A 91 2.60 18.09 -7.26
CA PRO A 91 2.50 17.35 -8.51
C PRO A 91 3.59 16.28 -8.67
N GLU A 92 4.81 16.55 -8.22
CA GLU A 92 5.93 15.61 -8.27
C GLU A 92 5.69 14.39 -7.39
N GLU A 93 5.18 14.59 -6.16
CA GLU A 93 4.78 13.49 -5.28
C GLU A 93 3.64 12.67 -5.91
N ARG A 94 2.69 13.33 -6.58
CA ARG A 94 1.59 12.65 -7.27
C ARG A 94 2.11 11.76 -8.39
N GLU A 95 3.05 12.25 -9.20
CA GLU A 95 3.70 11.47 -10.26
C GLU A 95 4.51 10.30 -9.69
N GLU A 96 5.28 10.51 -8.62
CA GLU A 96 5.99 9.44 -7.91
C GLU A 96 5.01 8.38 -7.40
N GLY A 97 3.94 8.80 -6.72
CA GLY A 97 2.90 7.92 -6.21
C GLY A 97 2.24 7.08 -7.31
N ARG A 98 1.94 7.67 -8.46
CA ARG A 98 1.42 6.96 -9.64
C ARG A 98 2.40 5.95 -10.19
N ALA A 99 3.67 6.32 -10.33
CA ALA A 99 4.71 5.42 -10.82
C ALA A 99 4.87 4.20 -9.90
N LEU A 100 4.85 4.43 -8.58
CA LEU A 100 4.92 3.37 -7.58
C LEU A 100 3.69 2.45 -7.60
N LEU A 101 2.49 3.02 -7.72
CA LEU A 101 1.27 2.22 -7.85
C LEU A 101 1.28 1.37 -9.11
N ARG A 102 1.69 1.95 -10.25
CA ARG A 102 1.80 1.22 -11.51
C ARG A 102 2.75 0.03 -11.38
N GLN A 103 3.94 0.26 -10.82
CA GLN A 103 4.92 -0.80 -10.58
C GLN A 103 4.38 -1.87 -9.62
N ALA A 104 3.69 -1.47 -8.56
CA ALA A 104 3.09 -2.39 -7.61
C ALA A 104 2.02 -3.26 -8.28
N LEU A 105 1.10 -2.66 -9.03
CA LEU A 105 0.01 -3.36 -9.73
C LEU A 105 0.52 -4.26 -10.85
N GLU A 106 1.58 -3.86 -11.57
CA GLU A 106 2.25 -4.73 -12.53
C GLU A 106 2.87 -5.94 -11.84
N LYS A 107 3.58 -5.73 -10.73
CA LYS A 107 4.19 -6.81 -9.93
C LYS A 107 3.14 -7.78 -9.37
N THR A 108 1.96 -7.29 -8.96
CA THR A 108 0.89 -8.14 -8.42
C THR A 108 0.00 -8.75 -9.50
N GLY A 109 0.24 -8.45 -10.79
CA GLY A 109 -0.58 -8.92 -11.90
C GLY A 109 -1.97 -8.28 -11.96
N GLN A 110 -2.16 -7.13 -11.32
CA GLN A 110 -3.46 -6.44 -11.19
C GLN A 110 -3.55 -5.15 -12.03
N LEU A 111 -2.71 -5.05 -13.06
CA LEU A 111 -2.64 -3.85 -13.90
C LEU A 111 -3.90 -3.69 -14.77
N GLU A 112 -4.50 -4.78 -15.23
CA GLU A 112 -5.74 -4.73 -16.03
C GLU A 112 -6.94 -4.30 -15.18
N GLU A 113 -7.06 -4.80 -13.95
CA GLU A 113 -8.09 -4.42 -12.98
C GLU A 113 -7.96 -2.94 -12.57
N ALA A 114 -6.73 -2.42 -12.61
CA ALA A 114 -6.45 -1.01 -12.37
C ALA A 114 -6.57 -0.12 -13.63
N GLY A 115 -6.75 -0.70 -14.81
CA GLY A 115 -6.60 -0.06 -16.12
C GLY A 115 -7.55 1.12 -16.40
N GLY A 116 -8.56 1.34 -15.56
CA GLY A 116 -9.45 2.51 -15.62
C GLY A 116 -9.14 3.62 -14.61
N PHE A 117 -8.25 3.39 -13.65
CA PHE A 117 -8.01 4.29 -12.52
C PHE A 117 -6.62 4.94 -12.54
N LEU A 118 -5.65 4.35 -13.27
CA LEU A 118 -4.26 4.80 -13.30
C LEU A 118 -3.94 5.97 -14.25
N GLY A 119 -4.95 6.57 -14.90
CA GLY A 119 -4.89 7.84 -15.63
C GLY A 119 -3.67 8.07 -16.52
#